data_AF-A0A427XMJ2-F1
#
_entry.id   AF-A0A427XMJ2-F1
#
_cell.length_a   1.000
_cell.length_b   1.000
_cell.length_c   1.000
_cell.angle_alpha   90.00
_cell.angle_beta   90.00
_cell.angle_gamma   90.00
#
_symmetry.space_group_name_H-M   'P 1'
#
loop_
_entity.id
_entity.type
_entity.pdbx_description
1 polymer ?
#
loop_
_entity_poly.entity_id
_entity_poly.type
_entity_poly.pdbx_seq_one_letter_code
_entity_poly.pdbx_strand_id
1 'polypeptide(L)'
;MLVKTLLLIAATFVGLASAGDSSDDDKCHQPILCKDKFKTKTENNGCIRYTQGFDVTGVLTEVDLTFPKVQTVCDCIQACLDYPGTCANYVWKFPDAAAVKTGHRTCTLYSNFNLPANVTVKVNEKHSVDIKKVAANPQVGSLVPQAFSDVAQTCPDDEAFSGPVWQLSNGMTQC
;
A
#
# COMPACT_ATOMS: atom_id res chain seq x y z
N MET A 1 -10.17 -12.41 84.92
CA MET A 1 -8.98 -12.61 84.05
C MET A 1 -9.37 -12.34 82.60
N LEU A 2 -8.42 -11.78 81.84
CA LEU A 2 -8.44 -11.41 80.41
C LEU A 2 -9.12 -10.09 80.01
N VAL A 3 -8.27 -9.05 79.98
CA VAL A 3 -8.44 -7.81 79.22
C VAL A 3 -8.29 -8.14 77.72
N LYS A 4 -9.30 -7.81 76.91
CA LYS A 4 -9.24 -7.92 75.44
C LYS A 4 -8.55 -6.69 74.85
N THR A 5 -7.35 -6.88 74.33
CA THR A 5 -6.61 -5.91 73.52
C THR A 5 -7.31 -5.74 72.17
N LEU A 6 -7.78 -4.53 71.87
CA LEU A 6 -8.31 -4.16 70.56
C LEU A 6 -7.14 -3.64 69.71
N LEU A 7 -6.76 -4.38 68.67
CA LEU A 7 -5.74 -3.95 67.70
C LEU A 7 -6.44 -3.13 66.60
N LEU A 8 -6.12 -1.83 66.50
CA LEU A 8 -6.47 -1.00 65.34
C LEU A 8 -5.54 -1.36 64.18
N ILE A 9 -6.08 -1.84 63.05
CA ILE A 9 -5.35 -1.94 61.78
C ILE A 9 -5.80 -0.75 60.92
N ALA A 10 -4.92 0.24 60.77
CA ALA A 10 -5.10 1.34 59.83
C ALA A 10 -4.69 0.87 58.42
N ALA A 11 -5.66 0.63 57.54
CA ALA A 11 -5.42 0.38 56.13
C ALA A 11 -5.12 1.71 55.43
N THR A 12 -3.85 1.97 55.15
CA THR A 12 -3.41 3.08 54.28
C THR A 12 -3.60 2.66 52.82
N PHE A 13 -4.64 3.17 52.19
CA PHE A 13 -4.79 3.08 50.73
C PHE A 13 -3.80 4.04 50.08
N VAL A 14 -2.72 3.50 49.53
CA VAL A 14 -1.84 4.22 48.60
C VAL A 14 -2.58 4.28 47.27
N GLY A 15 -3.17 5.44 46.97
CA GLY A 15 -3.70 5.72 45.63
C GLY A 15 -2.54 5.82 44.64
N LEU A 16 -2.38 4.80 43.78
CA LEU A 16 -1.63 4.97 42.54
C LEU A 16 -2.44 5.89 41.63
N ALA A 17 -2.05 7.15 41.54
CA ALA A 17 -2.41 7.98 40.40
C ALA A 17 -1.61 7.48 39.20
N SER A 18 -2.20 6.61 38.37
CA SER A 18 -1.71 6.43 37.01
C SER A 18 -2.02 7.73 36.25
N ALA A 19 -1.02 8.59 36.11
CA ALA A 19 -0.99 9.56 35.03
C ALA A 19 -0.86 8.75 33.72
N GLY A 20 -2.00 8.24 33.25
CA GLY A 20 -2.15 7.73 31.90
C GLY A 20 -2.22 8.93 30.97
N ASP A 21 -1.05 9.52 30.69
CA ASP A 21 -0.90 10.44 29.57
C ASP A 21 -1.01 9.61 28.28
N SER A 22 -2.26 9.39 27.87
CA SER A 22 -2.59 8.69 26.63
C SER A 22 -2.73 9.76 25.58
N SER A 23 -1.60 10.16 25.01
CA SER A 23 -1.54 11.01 23.82
C SER A 23 -2.11 10.22 22.64
N ASP A 24 -3.43 10.29 22.47
CA ASP A 24 -4.21 9.70 21.38
C ASP A 24 -4.12 10.54 20.09
N ASP A 25 -2.92 10.99 19.70
CA ASP A 25 -2.75 12.02 18.64
C ASP A 25 -2.00 11.58 17.37
N ASP A 26 -1.73 10.29 17.14
CA ASP A 26 -0.95 9.85 15.96
C ASP A 26 -1.66 8.90 14.96
N LYS A 27 -2.97 8.63 15.11
CA LYS A 27 -3.68 7.70 14.20
C LYS A 27 -4.07 8.28 12.83
N CYS A 28 -3.79 9.55 12.57
CA CYS A 28 -4.19 10.24 11.33
C CYS A 28 -3.05 10.44 10.33
N HIS A 29 -1.82 10.06 10.65
CA HIS A 29 -0.69 10.23 9.73
C HIS A 29 -0.40 8.92 9.01
N GLN A 30 -0.78 8.85 7.73
CA GLN A 30 -0.33 7.76 6.86
C GLN A 30 1.22 7.72 6.85
N PRO A 31 1.85 6.55 7.01
CA PRO A 31 3.31 6.46 7.03
C PRO A 31 3.93 6.93 5.71
N ILE A 32 5.03 7.69 5.79
CA ILE A 32 5.78 8.10 4.60
C ILE A 32 6.57 6.88 4.10
N LEU A 33 6.16 6.30 2.98
CA LEU A 33 6.88 5.17 2.38
C LEU A 33 8.22 5.63 1.80
N CYS A 34 9.23 4.77 1.92
CA CYS A 34 10.51 4.90 1.20
C CYS A 34 11.28 6.19 1.48
N LYS A 35 11.11 6.77 2.67
CA LYS A 35 11.69 8.05 3.08
C LYS A 35 13.18 8.16 2.79
N ASP A 36 13.96 7.16 3.22
CA ASP A 36 15.42 7.20 3.05
C ASP A 36 15.84 7.01 1.58
N LYS A 37 15.08 6.23 0.80
CA LYS A 37 15.36 5.95 -0.61
C LYS A 37 15.02 7.15 -1.50
N PHE A 38 13.99 7.91 -1.17
CA PHE A 38 13.41 8.95 -2.02
C PHE A 38 13.50 10.38 -1.47
N LYS A 39 14.19 10.58 -0.34
CA LYS A 39 14.34 11.87 0.35
C LYS A 39 14.55 13.07 -0.57
N THR A 40 15.39 12.95 -1.60
CA THR A 40 15.73 14.05 -2.52
C THR A 40 15.08 13.93 -3.90
N LYS A 41 14.28 12.89 -4.13
CA LYS A 41 13.68 12.57 -5.43
C LYS A 41 12.19 12.88 -5.49
N THR A 42 11.53 13.02 -4.34
CA THR A 42 10.08 13.23 -4.22
C THR A 42 9.75 14.52 -3.47
N GLU A 43 8.63 15.16 -3.80
CA GLU A 43 8.20 16.41 -3.15
C GLU A 43 8.05 16.30 -1.63
N ASN A 44 7.68 15.11 -1.13
CA ASN A 44 7.39 14.88 0.29
C ASN A 44 8.50 14.13 1.04
N ASN A 45 9.70 14.06 0.47
CA ASN A 45 10.81 13.26 1.01
C ASN A 45 10.48 11.76 1.19
N GLY A 46 9.54 11.24 0.40
CA GLY A 46 9.01 9.88 0.38
C GLY A 46 7.64 9.87 -0.33
N CYS A 47 6.97 8.72 -0.32
CA CYS A 47 5.64 8.57 -0.90
C CYS A 47 4.56 8.64 0.19
N ILE A 48 3.55 9.49 -0.02
CA ILE A 48 2.41 9.73 0.88
C ILE A 48 1.05 9.58 0.18
N ARG A 49 1.03 9.38 -1.15
CA ARG A 49 -0.16 9.21 -1.99
C ARG A 49 -0.23 7.75 -2.38
N TYR A 50 -0.80 6.94 -1.50
CA TYR A 50 -1.04 5.53 -1.74
C TYR A 50 -2.28 5.07 -0.99
N THR A 51 -2.80 3.93 -1.39
CA THR A 51 -3.89 3.21 -0.74
C THR A 51 -3.33 1.91 -0.18
N GLN A 52 -3.48 1.73 1.12
CA GLN A 52 -3.03 0.55 1.86
C GLN A 52 -4.16 -0.47 1.95
N GLY A 53 -3.85 -1.76 1.76
CA GLY A 53 -4.83 -2.85 1.84
C GLY A 53 -5.58 -3.14 0.54
N PHE A 54 -5.47 -2.28 -0.47
CA PHE A 54 -6.26 -2.39 -1.69
C PHE A 54 -5.38 -2.59 -2.91
N ASP A 55 -5.93 -3.31 -3.89
CA ASP A 55 -5.35 -3.54 -5.19
C ASP A 55 -5.98 -2.56 -6.19
N VAL A 56 -5.42 -1.35 -6.26
CA VAL A 56 -5.86 -0.34 -7.22
C VAL A 56 -5.20 -0.66 -8.56
N THR A 57 -5.82 -1.58 -9.30
CA THR A 57 -5.32 -2.05 -10.61
C THR A 57 -5.29 -0.94 -11.67
N GLY A 58 -4.70 -1.23 -12.82
CA GLY A 58 -4.82 -0.43 -14.03
C GLY A 58 -5.43 -1.22 -15.19
N VAL A 59 -5.91 -0.53 -16.23
CA VAL A 59 -6.76 -1.13 -17.29
C VAL A 59 -6.13 -1.19 -18.70
N LEU A 60 -4.86 -0.81 -18.85
CA LEU A 60 -4.22 -0.65 -20.18
C LEU A 60 -3.06 -1.61 -20.41
N THR A 61 -1.95 -1.39 -19.72
CA THR A 61 -0.76 -2.24 -19.82
C THR A 61 -0.30 -2.57 -18.42
N GLU A 62 0.15 -3.82 -18.23
CA GLU A 62 0.69 -4.30 -16.98
C GLU A 62 2.07 -4.92 -17.19
N VAL A 63 2.94 -4.74 -16.20
CA VAL A 63 4.22 -5.43 -16.12
C VAL A 63 4.36 -5.98 -14.70
N ASP A 64 4.46 -7.30 -14.60
CA ASP A 64 4.71 -7.98 -13.33
C ASP A 64 6.22 -8.16 -13.09
N LEU A 65 6.64 -7.74 -11.90
CA LEU A 65 8.00 -7.88 -11.39
C LEU A 65 7.95 -8.70 -10.10
N THR A 66 8.58 -9.86 -10.13
CA THR A 66 8.57 -10.82 -9.02
C THR A 66 9.92 -10.83 -8.29
N PHE A 67 9.94 -11.45 -7.11
CA PHE A 67 11.18 -11.82 -6.43
C PHE A 67 12.11 -12.63 -7.37
N PRO A 68 13.45 -12.41 -7.33
CA PRO A 68 14.19 -11.50 -6.46
C PRO A 68 14.36 -10.07 -7.02
N LYS A 69 13.77 -9.76 -8.19
CA LYS A 69 13.94 -8.46 -8.86
C LYS A 69 13.33 -7.31 -8.07
N VAL A 70 12.23 -7.59 -7.36
CA VAL A 70 11.57 -6.65 -6.43
C VAL A 70 11.37 -7.38 -5.11
N GLN A 71 11.77 -6.76 -4.01
CA GLN A 71 11.71 -7.36 -2.67
C GLN A 71 10.90 -6.52 -1.69
N THR A 72 10.80 -5.22 -1.94
CA THR A 72 10.08 -4.27 -1.10
C THR A 72 9.14 -3.40 -1.93
N VAL A 73 8.16 -2.77 -1.26
CA VAL A 73 7.32 -1.73 -1.89
C VAL A 73 8.16 -0.60 -2.48
N CYS A 74 9.30 -0.27 -1.87
CA CYS A 74 10.21 0.76 -2.37
C CYS A 74 10.97 0.35 -3.63
N ASP A 75 11.18 -0.95 -3.85
CA ASP A 75 11.69 -1.46 -5.12
C ASP A 75 10.61 -1.41 -6.18
N CYS A 76 9.35 -1.69 -5.81
CA CYS A 76 8.22 -1.58 -6.72
C CYS A 76 8.00 -0.15 -7.21
N ILE A 77 7.99 0.83 -6.29
CA ILE A 77 7.86 2.25 -6.64
C ILE A 77 9.04 2.69 -7.50
N GLN A 78 10.28 2.31 -7.14
CA GLN A 78 11.46 2.65 -7.94
C GLN A 78 11.35 2.06 -9.36
N ALA A 79 10.88 0.83 -9.50
CA ALA A 79 10.68 0.24 -10.82
C ALA A 79 9.70 1.06 -11.65
N CYS A 80 8.59 1.52 -11.08
CA CYS A 80 7.67 2.42 -11.80
C CYS A 80 8.37 3.72 -12.25
N LEU A 81 9.20 4.31 -11.39
CA LEU A 81 9.98 5.51 -11.69
C LEU A 81 11.01 5.33 -12.80
N ASP A 82 11.52 4.10 -12.97
CA ASP A 82 12.46 3.76 -14.04
C ASP A 82 11.75 3.64 -15.40
N TYR A 83 10.41 3.63 -15.43
CA TYR A 83 9.57 3.58 -16.64
C TYR A 83 8.65 4.81 -16.78
N PRO A 84 9.18 6.05 -16.81
CA PRO A 84 8.36 7.25 -16.69
C PRO A 84 7.43 7.53 -17.87
N GLY A 85 7.72 6.95 -19.05
CA GLY A 85 6.84 7.06 -20.21
C GLY A 85 5.69 6.05 -20.23
N THR A 86 5.72 5.05 -19.36
CA THR A 86 4.80 3.88 -19.44
C THR A 86 4.23 3.42 -18.10
N CYS A 87 4.70 3.94 -16.97
CA CYS A 87 4.15 3.64 -15.65
C CYS A 87 3.53 4.88 -15.02
N ALA A 88 2.32 4.74 -14.50
CA ALA A 88 1.57 5.78 -13.79
C ALA A 88 1.04 5.30 -12.44
N ASN A 89 1.03 3.98 -12.20
CA ASN A 89 0.50 3.37 -10.98
C ASN A 89 1.25 2.04 -10.70
N TYR A 90 1.32 1.66 -9.43
CA TYR A 90 1.88 0.38 -9.01
C TYR A 90 0.94 -0.32 -8.03
N VAL A 91 1.07 -1.64 -7.94
CA VAL A 91 0.45 -2.48 -6.91
C VAL A 91 1.53 -3.42 -6.38
N TRP A 92 1.67 -3.48 -5.05
CA TRP A 92 2.54 -4.41 -4.34
C TRP A 92 1.71 -5.31 -3.43
N LYS A 93 1.55 -6.59 -3.80
CA LYS A 93 0.68 -7.55 -3.09
C LYS A 93 1.06 -9.01 -3.34
N PHE A 94 0.38 -9.95 -2.70
CA PHE A 94 0.36 -11.34 -3.14
C PHE A 94 -0.64 -11.51 -4.30
N PRO A 95 -0.20 -11.87 -5.53
CA PRO A 95 -1.11 -12.02 -6.66
C PRO A 95 -1.93 -13.31 -6.59
N ASP A 96 -1.39 -14.36 -5.96
CA ASP A 96 -2.00 -15.69 -5.94
C ASP A 96 -1.56 -16.53 -4.72
N ALA A 97 -2.09 -17.75 -4.65
CA ALA A 97 -1.81 -18.69 -3.59
C ALA A 97 -0.36 -19.18 -3.54
N ALA A 98 0.36 -19.20 -4.66
CA ALA A 98 1.76 -19.60 -4.70
C ALA A 98 2.63 -18.50 -4.08
N ALA A 99 2.35 -17.24 -4.42
CA ALA A 99 3.00 -16.08 -3.84
C ALA A 99 2.83 -16.02 -2.32
N VAL A 100 1.60 -16.23 -1.81
CA VAL A 100 1.31 -16.32 -0.36
C VAL A 100 2.19 -17.39 0.31
N LYS A 101 2.27 -18.60 -0.26
CA LYS A 101 3.06 -19.71 0.30
C LYS A 101 4.55 -19.41 0.38
N THR A 102 5.08 -18.68 -0.60
CA THR A 102 6.51 -18.30 -0.63
C THR A 102 6.82 -17.07 0.23
N GLY A 103 5.80 -16.32 0.66
CA GLY A 103 6.00 -15.05 1.35
C GLY A 103 6.57 -13.95 0.44
N HIS A 104 6.51 -14.13 -0.88
CA HIS A 104 6.99 -13.14 -1.86
C HIS A 104 5.83 -12.43 -2.54
N ARG A 105 5.78 -11.12 -2.38
CA ARG A 105 4.84 -10.26 -3.09
C ARG A 105 5.34 -9.99 -4.52
N THR A 106 4.41 -9.62 -5.39
CA THR A 106 4.66 -9.19 -6.78
C THR A 106 4.36 -7.70 -6.89
N CYS A 107 5.17 -7.02 -7.69
CA CYS A 107 4.95 -5.64 -8.08
C CYS A 107 4.34 -5.63 -9.48
N THR A 108 3.13 -5.11 -9.60
CA THR A 108 2.49 -4.89 -10.89
C THR A 108 2.51 -3.41 -11.22
N LEU A 109 3.11 -3.06 -12.36
CA LEU A 109 3.18 -1.69 -12.87
C LEU A 109 2.11 -1.47 -13.91
N TYR A 110 1.37 -0.37 -13.82
CA TYR A 110 0.31 -0.01 -14.74
C TYR A 110 0.54 1.33 -15.41
N SER A 111 0.17 1.44 -16.68
CA SER A 111 0.21 2.72 -17.42
C SER A 111 -0.93 3.68 -17.12
N ASN A 112 -1.99 3.22 -16.44
CA ASN A 112 -3.12 4.06 -16.06
C ASN A 112 -3.83 3.50 -14.82
N PHE A 113 -4.60 4.34 -14.12
CA PHE A 113 -5.41 3.95 -12.97
C PHE A 113 -6.61 3.09 -13.37
N ASN A 114 -7.19 2.45 -12.36
CA ASN A 114 -8.46 1.75 -12.50
C ASN A 114 -9.53 2.71 -13.01
N LEU A 115 -10.35 2.25 -13.97
CA LEU A 115 -11.49 3.02 -14.44
C LEU A 115 -12.74 2.66 -13.63
N PRO A 116 -13.70 3.59 -13.49
CA PRO A 116 -15.00 3.25 -12.91
C PRO A 116 -15.67 2.09 -13.64
N ALA A 117 -16.49 1.33 -12.90
CA ALA A 117 -17.33 0.31 -13.51
C ALA A 117 -18.14 0.89 -14.69
N ASN A 118 -18.32 0.10 -15.74
CA ASN A 118 -18.99 0.45 -16.99
C ASN A 118 -18.26 1.45 -17.90
N VAL A 119 -17.02 1.82 -17.59
CA VAL A 119 -16.15 2.52 -18.54
C VAL A 119 -15.33 1.49 -19.32
N THR A 120 -15.28 1.64 -20.65
CA THR A 120 -14.45 0.81 -21.52
C THR A 120 -13.53 1.70 -22.34
N VAL A 121 -12.23 1.40 -22.34
CA VAL A 121 -11.30 2.07 -23.25
C VAL A 121 -11.49 1.48 -24.63
N LYS A 122 -11.68 2.36 -25.62
CA LYS A 122 -11.62 2.00 -27.03
C LYS A 122 -10.32 2.52 -27.60
N VAL A 123 -9.38 1.62 -27.87
CA VAL A 123 -8.14 1.99 -28.55
C VAL A 123 -8.40 2.08 -30.06
N ASN A 124 -7.99 3.19 -30.68
CA ASN A 124 -8.09 3.37 -32.12
C ASN A 124 -6.94 2.64 -32.82
N GLU A 125 -7.15 1.36 -33.13
CA GLU A 125 -6.13 0.49 -33.73
C GLU A 125 -5.57 1.01 -35.06
N LYS A 126 -6.31 1.85 -35.79
CA LYS A 126 -5.88 2.36 -37.11
C LYS A 126 -4.86 3.49 -37.04
N HIS A 127 -4.77 4.20 -35.92
CA HIS A 127 -3.93 5.39 -35.76
C HIS A 127 -2.93 5.28 -34.61
N SER A 128 -2.82 4.11 -34.00
CA SER A 128 -1.93 3.85 -32.89
C SER A 128 -0.78 2.94 -33.35
N VAL A 129 0.43 3.28 -32.92
CA VAL A 129 1.61 2.44 -33.08
C VAL A 129 1.81 1.60 -31.81
N ASP A 130 2.43 0.44 -31.96
CA ASP A 130 2.85 -0.45 -30.84
C ASP A 130 1.73 -0.91 -29.89
N ILE A 131 0.49 -1.04 -30.38
CA ILE A 131 -0.58 -1.67 -29.58
C ILE A 131 -0.29 -3.16 -29.42
N LYS A 132 0.13 -3.54 -28.23
CA LYS A 132 0.09 -4.94 -27.79
C LYS A 132 -1.21 -5.17 -27.03
N LYS A 133 -2.11 -5.99 -27.58
CA LYS A 133 -3.27 -6.49 -26.83
C LYS A 133 -2.74 -7.37 -25.70
N VAL A 134 -2.84 -6.89 -24.46
CA VAL A 134 -2.57 -7.73 -23.29
C VAL A 134 -3.80 -8.60 -23.10
N ALA A 135 -3.66 -9.92 -23.31
CA ALA A 135 -4.78 -10.86 -23.25
C ALA A 135 -5.43 -10.94 -21.85
N ALA A 136 -4.76 -10.42 -20.81
CA ALA A 136 -5.16 -10.52 -19.42
C ALA A 136 -5.81 -9.25 -18.84
N ASN A 137 -5.72 -8.09 -19.50
CA ASN A 137 -6.27 -6.85 -18.96
C ASN A 137 -7.53 -6.44 -19.75
N PRO A 138 -8.74 -6.72 -19.24
CA PRO A 138 -9.93 -6.18 -19.86
C PRO A 138 -9.81 -4.65 -19.82
N GLN A 139 -9.87 -4.00 -20.97
CA GLN A 139 -9.94 -2.54 -21.09
C GLN A 139 -11.29 -2.00 -20.55
N VAL A 140 -11.76 -2.54 -19.43
CA VAL A 140 -13.04 -2.37 -18.79
C VAL A 140 -12.76 -2.08 -17.33
N GLY A 141 -13.30 -0.97 -16.84
CA GLY A 141 -13.18 -0.60 -15.43
C GLY A 141 -13.92 -1.55 -14.50
N SER A 142 -13.52 -1.55 -13.23
CA SER A 142 -14.11 -2.37 -12.17
C SER A 142 -14.09 -1.61 -10.84
N LEU A 143 -14.80 -2.13 -9.84
CA LEU A 143 -14.59 -1.71 -8.45
C LEU A 143 -13.18 -2.08 -7.99
N VAL A 144 -12.62 -1.31 -7.05
CA VAL A 144 -11.30 -1.56 -6.46
C VAL A 144 -11.38 -2.76 -5.51
N PRO A 145 -10.65 -3.87 -5.76
CA PRO A 145 -10.64 -5.02 -4.88
C PRO A 145 -9.80 -4.81 -3.61
N GLN A 146 -10.21 -5.48 -2.54
CA GLN A 146 -9.42 -5.69 -1.33
C GLN A 146 -8.27 -6.68 -1.61
N ALA A 147 -7.07 -6.41 -1.08
CA ALA A 147 -5.97 -7.36 -1.10
C ALA A 147 -6.05 -8.30 0.12
N PHE A 148 -5.58 -9.54 -0.06
CA PHE A 148 -5.63 -10.58 0.96
C PHE A 148 -4.26 -11.24 1.13
N SER A 149 -3.93 -11.58 2.38
CA SER A 149 -2.66 -12.21 2.76
C SER A 149 -2.77 -13.74 2.84
N ASP A 150 -3.98 -14.27 2.62
CA ASP A 150 -4.28 -15.69 2.68
C ASP A 150 -4.95 -16.19 1.39
N VAL A 151 -4.82 -17.50 1.15
CA VAL A 151 -5.42 -18.16 -0.03
C VAL A 151 -6.95 -18.15 0.03
N ALA A 152 -7.52 -18.19 1.24
CA ALA A 152 -8.96 -18.23 1.43
C ALA A 152 -9.64 -16.86 1.25
N GLN A 153 -8.85 -15.77 1.05
CA GLN A 153 -9.35 -14.40 0.95
C GLN A 153 -10.21 -13.99 2.15
N THR A 154 -9.76 -14.39 3.34
CA THR A 154 -10.44 -14.08 4.60
C THR A 154 -9.64 -13.11 5.47
N CYS A 155 -8.35 -12.94 5.19
CA CYS A 155 -7.46 -12.07 5.92
C CYS A 155 -7.01 -10.90 5.03
N PRO A 156 -7.57 -9.69 5.22
CA PRO A 156 -7.10 -8.50 4.51
C PRO A 156 -5.58 -8.30 4.66
N ASP A 157 -4.90 -7.97 3.56
CA ASP A 157 -3.46 -7.68 3.55
C ASP A 157 -3.21 -6.19 3.76
N ASP A 158 -3.16 -5.76 5.02
CA ASP A 158 -2.85 -4.36 5.34
C ASP A 158 -1.43 -3.93 4.91
N GLU A 159 -0.57 -4.85 4.46
CA GLU A 159 0.75 -4.50 3.90
C GLU A 159 0.76 -4.48 2.36
N ALA A 160 -0.40 -4.64 1.72
CA ALA A 160 -0.54 -4.35 0.30
C ALA A 160 -0.57 -2.84 0.07
N PHE A 161 0.12 -2.37 -0.96
CA PHE A 161 0.18 -0.95 -1.29
C PHE A 161 -0.07 -0.73 -2.77
N SER A 162 -0.96 0.19 -3.10
CA SER A 162 -1.18 0.66 -4.46
C SER A 162 -1.11 2.18 -4.51
N GLY A 163 -0.58 2.78 -5.58
CA GLY A 163 -0.57 4.23 -5.63
C GLY A 163 -0.06 4.87 -6.92
N PRO A 164 -0.47 6.13 -7.16
CA PRO A 164 0.03 6.93 -8.27
C PRO A 164 1.54 7.13 -8.19
N VAL A 165 2.16 7.23 -9.37
CA VAL A 165 3.51 7.73 -9.55
C VAL A 165 3.50 8.72 -10.71
N TRP A 166 3.87 9.97 -10.43
CA TRP A 166 3.95 11.01 -11.44
C TRP A 166 5.31 11.69 -11.42
N GLN A 167 5.95 11.77 -12.59
CA GLN A 167 7.08 12.67 -12.77
C GLN A 167 6.55 14.08 -13.08
N LEU A 168 7.01 15.04 -12.30
CA LEU A 168 6.64 16.43 -12.43
C LEU A 168 7.62 17.17 -13.34
N SER A 169 7.16 18.24 -13.97
CA SER A 169 7.96 19.05 -14.89
C SER A 169 9.18 19.71 -14.23
N ASN A 170 9.18 19.83 -12.90
CA ASN A 170 10.32 20.33 -12.11
C ASN A 170 11.37 19.25 -11.80
N GLY A 171 11.24 18.04 -12.35
CA GLY A 171 12.16 16.91 -12.13
C GLY A 171 11.93 16.15 -10.83
N MET A 172 10.97 16.57 -10.01
CA MET A 172 10.57 15.84 -8.80
C MET A 172 9.53 14.77 -9.12
N THR A 173 9.42 13.81 -8.22
CA THR A 173 8.39 12.77 -8.25
C THR A 173 7.28 13.09 -7.26
N GLN A 174 6.05 12.87 -7.71
CA GLN A 174 4.90 12.79 -6.87
C GLN A 174 4.45 11.33 -6.71
N CYS A 175 4.50 10.90 -5.47
CA CYS A 175 3.86 9.74 -4.89
C CYS A 175 3.54 10.16 -3.45
#